data_AF-A0A9Q0MTL8-F1
#
_entry.id   AF-A0A9Q0MTL8-F1
#
_cell.length_a   1.000
_cell.length_b   1.000
_cell.length_c   1.000
_cell.angle_alpha   90.00
_cell.angle_beta   90.00
_cell.angle_gamma   90.00
#
_symmetry.space_group_name_H-M   'P 1'
#
loop_
_entity.id
_entity.type
_entity.pdbx_description
1 polymer ?
#
loop_
_entity_poly.entity_id
_entity_poly.type
_entity_poly.pdbx_seq_one_letter_code
_entity_poly.pdbx_strand_id
1 'polypeptide(L)'
;CGNRTVKKAYHVACRDCAKKEKICAKCLKSSADVSIEPPEPTPEEQLQLKVEMDRLIKSLPERKRRTFLRFMKKGKEIGDDAGDANEDSEAKETVRVPHSRADLLNKFELLKLEQTNEEDDEDSGSDFDCGDKDSSD
;
A
#
# COMPACT_ATOMS: atom_id res chain seq x y z
N CYS A 1 -14.87 39.57 19.64
CA CYS A 1 -15.20 39.65 21.08
C CYS A 1 -15.20 41.07 21.64
N GLY A 2 -14.70 42.10 20.93
CA GLY A 2 -14.66 43.48 21.45
C GLY A 2 -13.59 43.76 22.50
N ASN A 3 -13.05 42.73 23.15
CA ASN A 3 -12.17 42.84 24.32
C ASN A 3 -10.69 43.17 24.01
N ARG A 4 -10.34 43.61 22.78
CA ARG A 4 -8.96 43.96 22.34
C ARG A 4 -7.86 43.00 22.85
N THR A 5 -8.12 41.70 22.84
CA THR A 5 -7.22 40.67 23.43
C THR A 5 -6.09 40.20 22.49
N VAL A 6 -5.86 40.89 21.37
CA VAL A 6 -4.82 40.55 20.39
C VAL A 6 -3.47 41.08 20.89
N LYS A 7 -2.63 40.17 21.41
CA LYS A 7 -1.30 40.51 21.97
C LYS A 7 -0.13 40.32 21.00
N LYS A 8 -0.35 39.60 19.90
CA LYS A 8 0.69 39.26 18.94
C LYS A 8 0.60 40.14 17.70
N ALA A 9 1.75 40.59 17.21
CA ALA A 9 1.85 41.25 15.92
C ALA A 9 1.30 40.35 14.80
N TYR A 10 0.71 40.97 13.78
CA TYR A 10 0.14 40.33 12.58
C TYR A 10 -1.03 39.36 12.83
N HIS A 11 -1.64 39.35 14.02
CA HIS A 11 -2.87 38.61 14.27
C HIS A 11 -4.07 39.56 14.09
N VAL A 12 -5.07 39.13 13.35
CA VAL A 12 -6.30 39.90 13.10
C VAL A 12 -7.40 39.52 14.09
N ALA A 13 -7.37 38.27 14.58
CA ALA A 13 -8.32 37.76 15.57
C ALA A 13 -7.61 37.30 16.86
N CYS A 14 -8.34 37.35 17.97
CA CYS A 14 -7.86 36.83 19.24
C CYS A 14 -7.76 35.30 19.22
N ARG A 15 -6.88 34.70 20.04
CA ARG A 15 -6.74 33.22 20.10
C ARG A 15 -8.06 32.54 20.43
N ASP A 16 -8.83 33.10 21.36
CA ASP A 16 -10.11 32.51 21.78
C ASP A 16 -11.16 32.61 20.68
N CYS A 17 -11.14 33.70 19.93
CA CYS A 17 -12.00 33.95 18.78
C CYS A 17 -11.68 32.97 17.64
N ALA A 18 -10.40 32.82 17.34
CA ALA A 18 -9.88 31.90 16.32
C ALA A 18 -10.23 30.44 16.64
N LYS A 19 -10.17 30.03 17.91
CA LYS A 19 -10.57 28.68 18.35
C LYS A 19 -12.08 28.45 18.25
N LYS A 20 -12.90 29.43 18.66
CA LYS A 20 -14.36 29.32 18.61
C LYS A 20 -14.89 29.20 17.18
N GLU A 21 -14.37 30.04 16.29
CA GLU A 21 -14.78 30.10 14.88
C GLU A 21 -13.99 29.14 13.97
N LYS A 22 -13.02 28.38 14.53
CA LYS A 22 -12.12 27.47 13.79
C LYS A 22 -11.42 28.13 12.58
N ILE A 23 -10.98 29.37 12.76
CA ILE A 23 -10.26 30.15 11.75
C ILE A 23 -8.81 30.41 12.16
N CYS A 24 -7.93 30.59 11.17
CA CYS A 24 -6.57 31.03 11.43
C CYS A 24 -6.56 32.48 11.94
N ALA A 25 -5.93 32.72 13.09
CA ALA A 25 -5.85 34.06 13.68
C ALA A 25 -5.07 35.10 12.83
N LYS A 26 -4.32 34.64 11.81
CA LYS A 26 -3.49 35.47 10.93
C LYS A 26 -4.20 35.83 9.63
N CYS A 27 -4.79 34.84 8.96
CA CYS A 27 -5.38 35.01 7.61
C CYS A 27 -6.90 34.86 7.58
N LEU A 28 -7.55 34.59 8.72
CA LEU A 28 -9.00 34.38 8.87
C LEU A 28 -9.58 33.23 8.01
N LYS A 29 -8.72 32.45 7.33
CA LYS A 29 -9.14 31.26 6.58
C LYS A 29 -9.51 30.15 7.55
N SER A 30 -10.59 29.44 7.25
CA SER A 30 -11.01 28.27 7.99
C SER A 30 -10.13 27.07 7.64
N SER A 31 -10.13 26.04 8.49
CA SER A 31 -9.49 24.76 8.17
C SER A 31 -10.15 24.03 7.00
N ALA A 32 -11.33 24.45 6.56
CA ALA A 32 -12.03 23.89 5.40
C ALA A 32 -11.56 24.50 4.08
N ASP A 33 -11.12 25.77 4.09
CA ASP A 33 -10.70 26.50 2.89
C ASP A 33 -9.22 26.29 2.54
N VAL A 34 -8.45 25.68 3.44
CA VAL A 34 -7.02 25.44 3.27
C VAL A 34 -6.76 23.95 3.34
N SER A 35 -6.34 23.36 2.22
CA SER A 35 -5.80 22.01 2.19
C SER A 35 -4.49 22.01 2.98
N ILE A 36 -4.57 21.63 4.25
CA ILE A 36 -3.38 21.36 5.06
C ILE A 36 -2.87 20.01 4.57
N GLU A 37 -1.76 20.04 3.82
CA GLU A 37 -1.08 18.80 3.46
C GLU A 37 -0.68 18.08 4.75
N PRO A 38 -1.10 16.82 4.95
CA PRO A 38 -0.69 16.07 6.11
C PRO A 38 0.85 15.95 6.11
N PRO A 39 1.47 15.90 7.30
CA PRO A 39 2.90 15.64 7.36
C PRO A 39 3.21 14.34 6.61
N GLU A 40 4.33 14.34 5.88
CA GLU A 40 4.84 13.11 5.29
C GLU A 40 5.05 12.06 6.41
N PRO A 41 4.69 10.78 6.15
CA PRO A 41 4.81 9.74 7.16
C PRO A 41 6.27 9.62 7.60
N THR A 42 6.46 9.58 8.91
CA THR A 42 7.77 9.32 9.52
C THR A 42 8.32 7.98 9.03
N PRO A 43 9.65 7.77 9.05
CA PRO A 43 10.24 6.51 8.59
C PRO A 43 9.69 5.29 9.35
N GLU A 44 9.30 5.47 10.61
CA GLU A 44 8.66 4.43 11.43
C GLU A 44 7.25 4.11 10.93
N GLU A 45 6.43 5.12 10.65
CA GLU A 45 5.08 4.95 10.08
C GLU A 45 5.14 4.30 8.70
N GLN A 46 6.14 4.65 7.87
CA GLN A 46 6.33 3.99 6.56
C GLN A 46 6.62 2.50 6.70
N LEU A 47 7.40 2.11 7.72
CA LEU A 47 7.69 0.70 7.98
C LEU A 47 6.45 -0.04 8.46
N GLN A 48 5.66 0.58 9.36
CA GLN A 48 4.39 0.02 9.81
C GLN A 48 3.42 -0.19 8.64
N LEU A 49 3.28 0.81 7.77
CA LEU A 49 2.43 0.72 6.57
C LEU A 49 2.88 -0.41 5.63
N LYS A 50 4.19 -0.61 5.43
CA LYS A 50 4.71 -1.74 4.63
C LYS A 50 4.35 -3.09 5.25
N VAL A 51 4.50 -3.22 6.57
CA VAL A 51 4.14 -4.45 7.29
C VAL A 51 2.63 -4.73 7.19
N GLU A 52 1.79 -3.71 7.28
CA GLU A 52 0.34 -3.84 7.10
C GLU A 52 -0.02 -4.28 5.68
N MET A 53 0.60 -3.68 4.66
CA MET A 53 0.43 -4.09 3.27
C MET A 53 0.83 -5.55 3.06
N ASP A 54 1.97 -5.98 3.61
CA ASP A 54 2.41 -7.37 3.53
C ASP A 54 1.46 -8.34 4.21
N ARG A 55 0.84 -7.95 5.34
CA ARG A 55 -0.20 -8.74 6.01
C ARG A 55 -1.45 -8.90 5.13
N LEU A 56 -1.89 -7.83 4.47
CA LEU A 56 -3.02 -7.88 3.54
C LEU A 56 -2.72 -8.78 2.34
N ILE A 57 -1.52 -8.71 1.78
CA ILE A 57 -1.09 -9.58 0.67
C ILE A 57 -1.02 -11.05 1.12
N LYS A 58 -0.55 -11.32 2.34
CA LYS A 58 -0.51 -12.67 2.92
C LYS A 58 -1.88 -13.24 3.27
N SER A 59 -2.91 -12.41 3.38
CA SER A 59 -4.29 -12.88 3.56
C SER A 59 -4.89 -13.48 2.28
N LEU A 60 -4.25 -13.27 1.12
CA LEU A 60 -4.63 -13.92 -0.13
C LEU A 60 -4.04 -15.34 -0.19
N PRO A 61 -4.70 -16.30 -0.88
CA PRO A 61 -4.18 -17.65 -1.12
C PRO A 61 -2.85 -17.59 -1.88
N GLU A 62 -1.95 -18.54 -1.64
CA GLU A 62 -0.58 -18.50 -2.16
C GLU A 62 -0.52 -18.33 -3.70
N ARG A 63 -1.43 -18.99 -4.44
CA ARG A 63 -1.57 -18.82 -5.90
C ARG A 63 -1.86 -17.37 -6.28
N LYS A 64 -2.80 -16.70 -5.61
CA LYS A 64 -3.22 -15.31 -5.88
C LYS A 64 -2.19 -14.30 -5.39
N ARG A 65 -1.52 -14.59 -4.28
CA ARG A 65 -0.37 -13.83 -3.79
C ARG A 65 0.78 -13.82 -4.80
N ARG A 66 1.15 -14.98 -5.35
CA ARG A 66 2.21 -15.09 -6.37
C ARG A 66 1.87 -14.33 -7.66
N THR A 67 0.61 -14.36 -8.10
CA THR A 67 0.19 -13.61 -9.30
C THR A 67 0.24 -12.10 -9.07
N PHE A 68 -0.19 -11.62 -7.90
CA PHE A 68 -0.11 -10.20 -7.52
C PHE A 68 1.33 -9.71 -7.44
N LEU A 69 2.23 -10.45 -6.78
CA LEU A 69 3.65 -10.10 -6.69
C LEU A 69 4.33 -10.09 -8.06
N ARG A 70 4.00 -11.03 -8.95
CA ARG A 70 4.50 -11.02 -10.34
C ARG A 70 4.04 -9.79 -11.10
N PHE A 71 2.77 -9.41 -10.94
CA PHE A 71 2.21 -8.21 -11.56
C PHE A 71 2.89 -6.92 -11.04
N MET A 72 3.13 -6.84 -9.74
CA MET A 72 3.86 -5.73 -9.12
C MET A 72 5.31 -5.64 -9.62
N LYS A 73 6.05 -6.76 -9.65
CA LYS A 73 7.43 -6.82 -10.15
C LYS A 73 7.51 -6.38 -11.62
N LYS A 74 6.58 -6.84 -12.45
CA LYS A 74 6.50 -6.48 -13.88
C LYS A 74 6.33 -4.96 -14.12
N GLY A 75 5.68 -4.25 -13.20
CA GLY A 75 5.57 -2.79 -13.28
C GLY A 75 6.80 -2.04 -12.77
N LYS A 76 7.60 -2.65 -11.89
CA LYS A 76 8.73 -2.01 -11.21
C LYS A 76 10.00 -1.97 -12.06
N GLU A 77 10.22 -2.96 -12.92
CA GLU A 77 11.40 -3.06 -13.80
C GLU A 77 11.54 -1.92 -14.83
N ILE A 78 10.52 -1.07 -14.98
CA ILE A 78 10.53 0.07 -15.91
C ILE A 78 10.95 1.38 -15.21
N GLY A 79 10.84 1.43 -13.86
CA GLY A 79 10.97 2.67 -13.09
C GLY A 79 12.30 2.87 -12.37
N ASP A 80 12.95 1.79 -11.91
CA ASP A 80 14.18 1.88 -11.12
C ASP A 80 15.09 0.68 -11.39
N ASP A 81 16.19 0.91 -12.13
CA ASP A 81 17.29 -0.05 -12.27
C ASP A 81 18.10 -0.08 -10.96
N ALA A 82 17.81 -1.05 -10.10
CA ALA A 82 18.71 -1.53 -9.04
C ALA A 82 18.25 -2.89 -8.46
N GLY A 83 18.77 -3.97 -9.05
CA GLY A 83 19.21 -5.22 -8.39
C GLY A 83 18.27 -5.94 -7.42
N ASP A 84 17.56 -6.96 -7.92
CA ASP A 84 17.45 -8.27 -7.27
C ASP A 84 17.05 -9.30 -8.34
N ALA A 85 18.07 -9.88 -8.98
CA ALA A 85 17.91 -10.96 -9.93
C ALA A 85 17.63 -12.26 -9.17
N ASN A 86 16.44 -12.83 -9.37
CA ASN A 86 16.25 -14.26 -9.19
C ASN A 86 15.67 -14.81 -10.49
N GLU A 87 16.47 -15.69 -11.09
CA GLU A 87 16.24 -16.41 -12.33
C GLU A 87 15.04 -17.35 -12.17
N ASP A 88 13.98 -17.17 -12.98
CA ASP A 88 13.35 -18.27 -13.72
C ASP A 88 12.38 -17.72 -14.80
N SER A 89 12.85 -17.87 -16.04
CA SER A 89 12.17 -18.28 -17.28
C SER A 89 10.84 -17.68 -17.80
N GLU A 90 10.89 -17.55 -19.13
CA GLU A 90 9.84 -17.40 -20.14
C GLU A 90 9.20 -16.02 -20.36
N ALA A 91 9.94 -15.25 -21.16
CA ALA A 91 9.44 -14.11 -21.92
C ALA A 91 8.25 -14.49 -22.81
N LYS A 92 7.04 -14.11 -22.40
CA LYS A 92 5.97 -13.74 -23.32
C LYS A 92 5.84 -12.23 -23.35
N GLU A 93 6.22 -11.68 -24.49
CA GLU A 93 6.11 -10.28 -24.90
C GLU A 93 4.71 -9.75 -24.57
N THR A 94 4.61 -9.06 -23.44
CA THR A 94 3.41 -8.39 -22.99
C THR A 94 3.85 -6.99 -22.63
N VAL A 95 3.44 -6.03 -23.45
CA VAL A 95 3.78 -4.60 -23.39
C VAL A 95 4.02 -4.16 -21.94
N ARG A 96 5.24 -3.72 -21.67
CA ARG A 96 5.71 -3.31 -20.35
C ARG A 96 5.13 -1.91 -20.06
N VAL A 97 3.93 -1.87 -19.49
CA VAL A 97 3.28 -0.63 -19.06
C VAL A 97 3.57 -0.43 -17.56
N PRO A 98 4.02 0.75 -17.12
CA PRO A 98 4.15 1.06 -15.69
C PRO A 98 2.76 0.96 -15.04
N HIS A 99 2.61 0.08 -14.05
CA HIS A 99 1.34 -0.09 -13.35
C HIS A 99 1.10 1.11 -12.44
N SER A 100 0.04 1.86 -12.72
CA SER A 100 -0.40 2.92 -11.83
C SER A 100 -0.91 2.32 -10.51
N ARG A 101 -0.98 3.15 -9.46
CA ARG A 101 -1.60 2.75 -8.18
C ARG A 101 -3.03 2.21 -8.37
N ALA A 102 -3.78 2.78 -9.32
CA ALA A 102 -5.13 2.32 -9.65
C ALA A 102 -5.12 0.91 -10.23
N ASP A 103 -4.15 0.58 -11.09
CA ASP A 103 -4.03 -0.75 -11.71
C ASP A 103 -3.71 -1.84 -10.68
N LEU A 104 -2.86 -1.53 -9.70
CA LEU A 104 -2.55 -2.43 -8.59
C LEU A 104 -3.78 -2.70 -7.72
N LEU A 105 -4.58 -1.66 -7.42
CA LEU A 105 -5.82 -1.80 -6.66
C LEU A 105 -6.84 -2.66 -7.41
N ASN A 106 -7.06 -2.38 -8.69
CA ASN A 106 -7.96 -3.15 -9.54
C ASN A 106 -7.53 -4.63 -9.62
N LYS A 107 -6.22 -4.90 -9.73
CA LYS A 107 -5.72 -6.28 -9.76
C LYS A 107 -5.92 -7.00 -8.43
N PHE A 108 -5.73 -6.32 -7.30
CA PHE A 108 -5.96 -6.88 -5.98
C PHE A 108 -7.44 -7.20 -5.75
N GLU A 109 -8.34 -6.29 -6.13
CA GLU A 109 -9.79 -6.47 -6.02
C GLU A 109 -10.29 -7.63 -6.88
N LEU A 110 -9.79 -7.75 -8.11
CA LEU A 110 -10.11 -8.87 -8.99
C LEU A 110 -9.72 -10.23 -8.37
N LEU A 111 -8.52 -10.32 -7.80
CA LEU A 111 -8.05 -11.54 -7.14
C LEU A 111 -8.87 -11.88 -5.89
N LYS A 112 -9.38 -10.87 -5.20
CA LYS A 112 -10.24 -11.04 -4.02
C LYS A 112 -11.66 -11.48 -4.39
N LEU A 113 -12.24 -10.93 -5.46
CA LEU A 113 -13.53 -11.36 -6.00
C LEU A 113 -13.50 -12.79 -6.54
N GLU A 114 -12.38 -13.21 -7.14
CA GLU A 114 -12.20 -14.59 -7.59
C GLU A 114 -12.20 -15.59 -6.42
N GLN A 115 -11.94 -15.17 -5.17
CA GLN A 115 -12.03 -16.06 -4.00
C GLN A 115 -13.47 -16.44 -3.61
N THR A 116 -14.48 -15.65 -3.99
CA THR A 116 -15.86 -15.97 -3.60
C THR A 116 -16.55 -16.91 -4.60
N ASN A 117 -15.92 -17.17 -5.74
CA ASN A 117 -16.50 -17.95 -6.83
C ASN A 117 -15.78 -19.28 -7.09
N GLU A 118 -14.66 -19.55 -6.42
CA GLU A 118 -13.90 -20.79 -6.55
C GLU A 118 -14.06 -21.58 -5.24
N GLU A 119 -14.77 -22.68 -5.36
CA GLU A 119 -14.94 -23.74 -4.36
C GLU A 119 -13.57 -24.23 -3.87
N ASP A 120 -13.53 -24.67 -2.61
CA ASP A 120 -12.36 -25.18 -1.90
C ASP A 120 -11.54 -26.21 -2.73
N ASP A 121 -10.47 -25.75 -3.40
CA ASP A 121 -9.41 -26.65 -3.87
C ASP A 121 -8.58 -27.09 -2.65
N GLU A 122 -9.08 -28.15 -2.04
CA GLU A 122 -8.44 -29.02 -1.07
C GLU A 122 -6.93 -29.22 -1.34
N ASP A 123 -6.13 -28.74 -0.39
CA ASP A 123 -4.69 -28.97 -0.26
C ASP A 123 -4.42 -30.46 0.00
N SER A 124 -4.50 -31.26 -1.06
CA SER A 124 -4.02 -32.64 -1.06
C SER A 124 -2.50 -32.60 -1.13
N GLY A 125 -1.88 -32.38 0.03
CA GLY A 125 -0.46 -32.60 0.24
C GLY A 125 -0.14 -34.07 -0.04
N SER A 126 0.28 -34.37 -1.27
CA SER A 126 0.77 -35.71 -1.61
C SER A 126 2.08 -35.94 -0.85
N ASP A 127 2.00 -36.82 0.15
CA ASP A 127 3.15 -37.39 0.85
C ASP A 127 4.23 -37.82 -0.15
N PHE A 128 5.40 -37.24 0.00
CA PHE A 128 6.61 -37.58 -0.73
C PHE A 128 7.13 -38.91 -0.14
N ASP A 129 6.57 -40.04 -0.58
CA ASP A 129 7.13 -41.36 -0.27
C ASP A 129 8.39 -41.58 -1.11
N CYS A 130 9.50 -40.94 -0.73
CA CYS A 130 10.83 -41.31 -1.19
C CYS A 130 11.30 -42.54 -0.41
N GLY A 131 10.75 -43.69 -0.76
CA GLY A 131 11.19 -44.99 -0.28
C GLY A 131 12.62 -45.29 -0.75
N ASP A 132 13.60 -44.90 0.06
CA ASP A 132 14.99 -45.34 0.03
C ASP A 132 15.04 -46.88 0.11
N LYS A 133 15.51 -47.54 -0.96
CA LYS A 133 15.93 -48.94 -0.95
C LYS A 133 17.18 -49.09 -1.80
N ASP A 134 18.31 -48.72 -1.22
CA ASP A 134 19.61 -49.25 -1.64
C ASP A 134 19.85 -50.54 -0.84
N SER A 135 19.65 -51.69 -1.49
CA SER A 135 20.09 -52.98 -0.97
C SER A 135 20.86 -53.69 -2.06
N SER A 136 22.14 -53.87 -1.77
CA SER A 136 23.16 -54.53 -2.56
C SER A 136 22.78 -55.97 -2.95
N ASP A 137 23.22 -56.38 -4.14
CA ASP A 137 23.75 -57.72 -4.42
C ASP A 137 24.95 -57.58 -5.38
#